data_AF-A0A423KY29-F1
#
_entry.id   AF-A0A423KY29-F1
#
_cell.length_a   1.000
_cell.length_b   1.000
_cell.length_c   1.000
_cell.angle_alpha   90.00
_cell.angle_beta   90.00
_cell.angle_gamma   90.00
#
_symmetry.space_group_name_H-M   'P 1'
#
loop_
_entity.id
_entity.type
_entity.pdbx_description
1 polymer ?
#
loop_
_entity_poly.entity_id
_entity_poly.type
_entity_poly.pdbx_seq_one_letter_code
_entity_poly.pdbx_strand_id
1 'polypeptide(L)'
;MTKDCSDSGVLLRKTSSFALACTLSLLFSTVAAQPSLDPQDTLKRINHNYNSLKQECQEPDTGAPRGLYYCSGVTLRMVNDGPFNPWDYSPYAVKIGATSYSWIRKDLSTKILIHPAGLILRTPTDAAALNLPVKEQGFTCIYAFDGATGPERKWYGCGFFDSREPPRAAQGVMNNRNAALAYGTCAEAGVTTAEQWTQKYTGLMKGPIQYSQCSFNAEKPSDWQAMIRVHESRPSTTNKDPFAFSAQVNEFMLKNATATNDGSENMKYIDAFIYNVNSTQNFATRGDQAPPKPENGLNSARNFQKKLQAQGYSVPILRLDFTKPAEQRFSYVAADQAIDLTAAGGTQPTPAPPVQKYIAEAVWIERYDPGSKKNEWSLKITPTAQGKAIQASDQEALYKELFALRGADSQWRDNEKSVGSMRGQLSCLIQNYPGKTEWNLEPFRPNVSAQESAKAGCNPLPVQAPQYIASADWIKRFDPGTGKDEWSLSVVPTAAGRALPGEQVAALYDQLLALKGADSNWRDNEKSAGSMRQQLNCVLLNYRNKTPWNLEPFRPALSDNETRAAGCNPVPR
;
A
#
# COMPACT_ATOMS: atom_id res chain seq x y z
N MET A 1 33.02 2.84 89.42
CA MET A 1 31.93 3.01 90.40
C MET A 1 30.62 3.06 89.65
N THR A 2 29.85 1.99 89.88
CA THR A 2 28.45 1.67 89.54
C THR A 2 27.46 2.78 89.18
N LYS A 3 26.64 2.47 88.15
CA LYS A 3 25.16 2.50 88.04
C LYS A 3 24.76 2.87 86.61
N ASP A 4 23.74 2.36 85.95
CA ASP A 4 22.76 1.29 86.20
C ASP A 4 22.13 0.96 84.83
N CYS A 5 21.48 -0.21 84.75
CA CYS A 5 20.87 -0.81 83.56
C CYS A 5 19.57 -0.16 83.03
N SER A 6 19.31 -0.47 81.75
CA SER A 6 18.03 -0.93 81.14
C SER A 6 16.93 0.04 80.68
N ASP A 7 16.82 0.06 79.36
CA ASP A 7 15.73 -0.47 78.51
C ASP A 7 14.41 0.29 78.25
N SER A 8 14.10 0.25 76.95
CA SER A 8 12.80 0.17 76.28
C SER A 8 11.89 1.41 76.21
N GLY A 9 11.87 2.00 75.01
CA GLY A 9 10.81 2.87 74.51
C GLY A 9 10.73 2.81 72.98
N VAL A 10 9.83 1.96 72.46
CA VAL A 10 9.49 1.88 71.04
C VAL A 10 8.75 3.16 70.64
N LEU A 11 9.33 3.94 69.71
CA LEU A 11 8.71 5.15 69.15
C LEU A 11 8.60 5.02 67.62
N LEU A 12 7.35 4.88 67.18
CA LEU A 12 6.86 5.01 65.80
C LEU A 12 7.37 6.33 65.19
N ARG A 13 8.23 6.26 64.17
CA ARG A 13 8.56 7.43 63.33
C ARG A 13 7.75 7.38 62.03
N LYS A 14 6.80 8.31 61.90
CA LYS A 14 6.16 8.66 60.63
C LYS A 14 7.19 9.33 59.72
N THR A 15 7.55 8.68 58.62
CA THR A 15 8.31 9.29 57.52
C THR A 15 7.35 10.11 56.66
N SER A 16 7.58 11.43 56.59
CA SER A 16 6.92 12.31 55.63
C SER A 16 7.72 12.27 54.32
N SER A 17 7.15 11.67 53.28
CA SER A 17 7.71 11.69 51.92
C SER A 17 7.43 13.04 51.26
N PHE A 18 8.46 13.85 51.07
CA PHE A 18 8.43 14.96 50.13
C PHE A 18 8.47 14.41 48.70
N ALA A 19 7.33 14.45 48.00
CA ALA A 19 7.27 14.15 46.57
C ALA A 19 7.75 15.37 45.77
N LEU A 20 8.92 15.25 45.14
CA LEU A 20 9.43 16.20 44.17
C LEU A 20 8.64 16.03 42.87
N ALA A 21 7.69 16.92 42.60
CA ALA A 21 6.93 16.92 41.36
C ALA A 21 7.82 17.45 40.21
N CYS A 22 8.46 16.56 39.47
CA CYS A 22 9.02 16.88 38.15
C CYS A 22 7.86 17.11 37.18
N THR A 23 7.57 18.38 36.89
CA THR A 23 6.69 18.77 35.79
C THR A 23 7.38 18.50 34.46
N LEU A 24 7.11 17.33 33.89
CA LEU A 24 7.47 17.02 32.51
C LEU A 24 6.65 17.94 31.61
N SER A 25 7.27 18.99 31.09
CA SER A 25 6.65 19.85 30.09
C SER A 25 6.49 19.03 28.81
N LEU A 26 5.27 18.60 28.52
CA LEU A 26 4.89 18.04 27.22
C LEU A 26 5.07 19.14 26.17
N LEU A 27 6.24 19.15 25.53
CA LEU A 27 6.45 19.89 24.29
C LEU A 27 5.57 19.26 23.22
N PHE A 28 4.35 19.77 23.07
CA PHE A 28 3.58 19.56 21.85
C PHE A 28 4.39 20.16 20.71
N SER A 29 5.04 19.29 19.93
CA SER A 29 5.60 19.66 18.64
C SER A 29 4.41 20.02 17.76
N THR A 30 4.08 21.31 17.69
CA THR A 30 3.19 21.83 16.67
C THR A 30 3.88 21.57 15.33
N VAL A 31 3.34 20.66 14.53
CA VAL A 31 3.75 20.53 13.12
C VAL A 31 3.36 21.86 12.50
N ALA A 32 4.34 22.74 12.28
CA ALA A 32 4.12 23.98 11.56
C ALA A 32 3.55 23.61 10.19
N ALA A 33 2.36 24.11 9.88
CA ALA A 33 1.75 23.92 8.56
C ALA A 33 2.74 24.44 7.51
N GLN A 34 3.07 23.60 6.53
CA GLN A 34 3.99 23.98 5.47
C GLN A 34 3.34 25.15 4.68
N PRO A 35 4.07 26.24 4.39
CA PRO A 35 3.51 27.34 3.61
C PRO A 35 3.00 26.81 2.27
N SER A 36 1.77 27.19 1.90
CA SER A 36 1.23 26.80 0.61
C SER A 36 2.04 27.51 -0.49
N LEU A 37 2.40 26.74 -1.52
CA LEU A 37 3.10 27.28 -2.68
C LEU A 37 2.08 27.79 -3.68
N ASP A 38 2.40 28.91 -4.35
CA ASP A 38 1.59 29.38 -5.46
C ASP A 38 1.48 28.29 -6.55
N PRO A 39 0.26 27.96 -7.01
CA PRO A 39 0.06 26.92 -8.02
C PRO A 39 0.76 27.19 -9.36
N GLN A 40 0.84 28.46 -9.77
CA GLN A 40 1.50 28.85 -11.02
C GLN A 40 3.01 28.76 -10.90
N ASP A 41 3.58 29.14 -9.75
CA ASP A 41 5.01 28.96 -9.51
C ASP A 41 5.41 27.48 -9.40
N THR A 42 4.53 26.65 -8.84
CA THR A 42 4.68 25.18 -8.87
C THR A 42 4.64 24.63 -10.29
N LEU A 43 3.70 25.08 -11.12
CA LEU A 43 3.65 24.72 -12.53
C LEU A 43 4.93 25.14 -13.27
N LYS A 44 5.39 26.38 -13.10
CA LYS A 44 6.61 26.90 -13.73
C LYS A 44 7.83 26.06 -13.38
N ARG A 45 7.98 25.71 -12.10
CA ARG A 45 9.10 24.89 -11.60
C ARG A 45 9.07 23.48 -12.17
N ILE A 46 7.91 22.81 -12.18
CA ILE A 46 7.77 21.47 -12.75
C ILE A 46 8.04 21.49 -14.26
N ASN A 47 7.52 22.47 -15.01
CA ASN A 47 7.82 22.64 -16.42
C ASN A 47 9.31 22.94 -16.66
N HIS A 48 9.94 23.76 -15.81
CA HIS A 48 11.38 24.02 -15.87
C HIS A 48 12.18 22.74 -15.69
N ASN A 49 11.87 21.94 -14.67
CA ASN A 49 12.53 20.67 -14.41
C ASN A 49 12.38 19.69 -15.56
N TYR A 50 11.16 19.56 -16.09
CA TYR A 50 10.86 18.69 -17.22
C TYR A 50 11.64 19.09 -18.49
N ASN A 51 11.78 20.39 -18.75
CA ASN A 51 12.39 20.90 -19.97
C ASN A 51 13.91 21.13 -19.89
N SER A 52 14.50 21.06 -18.70
CA SER A 52 15.93 21.35 -18.49
C SER A 52 16.79 20.11 -18.68
N LEU A 53 17.67 20.10 -19.69
CA LEU A 53 18.60 18.99 -19.98
C LEU A 53 19.93 19.12 -19.24
N LYS A 54 19.86 19.33 -17.91
CA LYS A 54 21.08 19.33 -17.10
C LYS A 54 21.73 17.95 -17.15
N GLN A 55 23.05 17.94 -17.28
CA GLN A 55 23.85 16.71 -17.29
C GLN A 55 24.57 16.48 -15.96
N GLU A 56 24.58 17.50 -15.10
CA GLU A 56 25.27 17.51 -13.82
C GLU A 56 24.35 18.15 -12.78
N CYS A 57 24.11 17.42 -11.69
CA CYS A 57 23.49 17.94 -10.49
C CYS A 57 24.48 17.81 -9.34
N GLN A 58 24.45 18.77 -8.42
CA GLN A 58 25.37 18.84 -7.30
C GLN A 58 24.65 19.30 -6.04
N GLU A 59 25.14 18.88 -4.89
CA GLU A 59 24.74 19.43 -3.59
C GLU A 59 25.14 20.91 -3.51
N PRO A 60 24.24 21.83 -3.13
CA PRO A 60 24.54 23.27 -3.17
C PRO A 60 25.70 23.71 -2.28
N ASP A 61 25.95 22.99 -1.18
CA ASP A 61 26.90 23.38 -0.15
C ASP A 61 28.25 22.66 -0.24
N THR A 62 28.27 21.41 -0.70
CA THR A 62 29.50 20.62 -0.84
C THR A 62 30.01 20.56 -2.28
N GLY A 63 29.16 20.84 -3.27
CA GLY A 63 29.44 20.60 -4.69
C GLY A 63 29.49 19.11 -5.06
N ALA A 64 29.15 18.19 -4.15
CA ALA A 64 29.22 16.77 -4.40
C ALA A 64 28.25 16.36 -5.54
N PRO A 65 28.70 15.56 -6.54
CA PRO A 65 27.84 15.11 -7.63
C PRO A 65 26.64 14.31 -7.12
N ARG A 66 25.48 14.55 -7.75
CA ARG A 66 24.21 13.87 -7.50
C ARG A 66 23.61 13.35 -8.81
N GLY A 67 22.70 12.40 -8.69
CA GLY A 67 21.84 11.96 -9.79
C GLY A 67 21.00 13.09 -10.40
N LEU A 68 20.56 12.92 -11.66
CA LEU A 68 19.80 13.97 -12.36
C LEU A 68 18.50 14.36 -11.65
N TYR A 69 17.85 13.41 -10.97
CA TYR A 69 16.66 13.63 -10.15
C TYR A 69 16.83 14.76 -9.10
N TYR A 70 18.08 15.06 -8.71
CA TYR A 70 18.38 16.04 -7.67
C TYR A 70 18.03 17.47 -8.11
N CYS A 71 18.15 17.77 -9.41
CA CYS A 71 18.00 19.12 -9.96
C CYS A 71 17.34 19.23 -11.34
N SER A 72 16.89 18.12 -11.93
CA SER A 72 16.34 18.07 -13.28
C SER A 72 15.38 16.88 -13.44
N GLY A 73 14.44 17.03 -14.38
CA GLY A 73 13.37 16.07 -14.62
C GLY A 73 12.35 16.01 -13.47
N VAL A 74 11.34 15.18 -13.67
CA VAL A 74 10.18 15.08 -12.78
C VAL A 74 10.09 13.64 -12.27
N THR A 75 10.31 13.46 -10.97
CA THR A 75 10.10 12.18 -10.28
C THR A 75 8.63 12.07 -9.90
N LEU A 76 7.94 11.06 -10.42
CA LEU A 76 6.52 10.88 -10.17
C LEU A 76 6.18 9.43 -9.80
N ARG A 77 5.26 9.27 -8.84
CA ARG A 77 4.66 7.98 -8.50
C ARG A 77 3.30 7.90 -9.15
N MET A 78 3.09 6.89 -9.96
CA MET A 78 1.80 6.60 -10.58
C MET A 78 1.00 5.74 -9.60
N VAL A 79 -0.23 6.14 -9.27
CA VAL A 79 -1.11 5.40 -8.34
C VAL A 79 -2.58 5.58 -8.74
N ASN A 80 -3.39 4.55 -8.52
CA ASN A 80 -4.84 4.62 -8.61
C ASN A 80 -5.46 5.13 -7.29
N ASP A 81 -6.75 5.47 -7.30
CA ASP A 81 -7.48 5.80 -6.07
C ASP A 81 -8.14 4.58 -5.43
N GLY A 82 -8.35 4.66 -4.12
CA GLY A 82 -8.93 3.59 -3.33
C GLY A 82 -8.99 3.93 -1.84
N PRO A 83 -9.28 2.92 -0.98
CA PRO A 83 -9.34 3.07 0.47
C PRO A 83 -7.94 3.12 1.11
N PHE A 84 -7.06 3.92 0.52
CA PHE A 84 -5.68 4.17 0.95
C PHE A 84 -5.29 5.58 0.48
N ASN A 85 -4.23 6.14 1.06
CA ASN A 85 -3.66 7.40 0.57
C ASN A 85 -2.65 7.15 -0.54
N PRO A 86 -2.48 8.10 -1.49
CA PRO A 86 -1.53 7.93 -2.60
C PRO A 86 -0.06 7.82 -2.16
N TRP A 87 0.27 8.23 -0.93
CA TRP A 87 1.60 8.04 -0.34
C TRP A 87 1.76 6.72 0.43
N ASP A 88 0.68 5.97 0.63
CA ASP A 88 0.71 4.76 1.45
C ASP A 88 1.64 3.68 0.84
N TYR A 89 2.22 2.85 1.69
CA TYR A 89 3.00 1.69 1.27
C TYR A 89 2.09 0.49 1.06
N SER A 90 2.15 -0.12 -0.12
CA SER A 90 1.51 -1.41 -0.35
C SER A 90 2.23 -2.51 0.44
N PRO A 91 1.55 -3.64 0.76
CA PRO A 91 2.22 -4.80 1.36
C PRO A 91 3.42 -5.28 0.55
N TYR A 92 3.38 -5.08 -0.78
CA TYR A 92 4.47 -5.41 -1.67
C TYR A 92 5.66 -4.44 -1.51
N ALA A 93 5.40 -3.13 -1.45
CA ALA A 93 6.42 -2.12 -1.17
C ALA A 93 7.11 -2.34 0.19
N VAL A 94 6.35 -2.71 1.23
CA VAL A 94 6.90 -3.04 2.55
C VAL A 94 7.85 -4.24 2.49
N LYS A 95 7.51 -5.30 1.72
CA LYS A 95 8.39 -6.47 1.53
C LYS A 95 9.69 -6.12 0.79
N ILE A 96 9.63 -5.19 -0.17
CA ILE A 96 10.81 -4.71 -0.88
C ILE A 96 11.63 -3.75 0.00
N GLY A 97 10.97 -2.99 0.87
CA GLY A 97 11.54 -1.87 1.61
C GLY A 97 11.64 -0.58 0.79
N ALA A 98 10.94 -0.50 -0.34
CA ALA A 98 10.98 0.65 -1.25
C ALA A 98 9.68 0.84 -2.03
N THR A 99 9.50 2.06 -2.53
CA THR A 99 8.45 2.40 -3.50
C THR A 99 9.07 2.71 -4.86
N SER A 100 8.30 2.39 -5.90
CA SER A 100 8.65 2.58 -7.29
C SER A 100 8.09 3.91 -7.81
N TYR A 101 8.89 4.60 -8.61
CA TYR A 101 8.58 5.86 -9.29
C TYR A 101 8.97 5.74 -10.76
N SER A 102 8.58 6.71 -11.57
CA SER A 102 9.24 7.01 -12.83
C SER A 102 9.90 8.37 -12.74
N TRP A 103 10.92 8.58 -13.56
CA TRP A 103 11.53 9.88 -13.77
C TRP A 103 11.36 10.30 -15.22
N ILE A 104 10.75 11.46 -15.48
CA ILE A 104 10.48 11.93 -16.84
C ILE A 104 11.17 13.25 -17.12
N ARG A 105 11.59 13.43 -18.36
CA ARG A 105 12.22 14.65 -18.88
C ARG A 105 11.90 14.79 -20.36
N LYS A 106 12.11 15.97 -20.96
CA LYS A 106 11.74 16.21 -22.37
C LYS A 106 12.48 15.34 -23.38
N ASP A 107 13.65 14.82 -23.01
CA ASP A 107 14.48 13.89 -23.79
C ASP A 107 14.18 12.42 -23.47
N LEU A 108 13.10 12.12 -22.73
CA LEU A 108 12.59 10.77 -22.54
C LEU A 108 11.24 10.60 -23.22
N SER A 109 11.12 9.54 -24.02
CA SER A 109 9.97 9.22 -24.86
C SER A 109 8.80 8.58 -24.09
N THR A 110 8.69 8.80 -22.78
CA THR A 110 7.55 8.35 -21.95
C THR A 110 6.27 9.05 -22.40
N LYS A 111 5.23 8.27 -22.70
CA LYS A 111 3.94 8.76 -23.26
C LYS A 111 2.70 8.38 -22.45
N ILE A 112 2.88 7.62 -21.38
CA ILE A 112 1.75 7.10 -20.59
C ILE A 112 2.02 7.27 -19.09
N LEU A 113 0.94 7.13 -18.32
CA LEU A 113 1.01 6.75 -16.92
C LEU A 113 0.44 5.32 -16.80
N ILE A 114 1.07 4.49 -15.95
CA ILE A 114 0.63 3.12 -15.62
C ILE A 114 -0.66 3.13 -14.80
N HIS A 115 -0.87 4.19 -14.03
CA HIS A 115 -2.14 4.48 -13.36
C HIS A 115 -2.65 5.86 -13.82
N PRO A 116 -3.96 6.12 -13.79
CA PRO A 116 -4.52 7.32 -14.42
C PRO A 116 -4.13 8.64 -13.73
N ALA A 117 -3.60 8.57 -12.50
CA ALA A 117 -3.15 9.70 -11.71
C ALA A 117 -1.85 9.38 -10.94
N GLY A 118 -1.33 10.38 -10.22
CA GLY A 118 -0.11 10.22 -9.44
C GLY A 118 0.27 11.46 -8.63
N LEU A 119 1.43 11.38 -8.00
CA LEU A 119 2.06 12.48 -7.28
C LEU A 119 3.46 12.76 -7.84
N ILE A 120 3.88 14.02 -7.77
CA ILE A 120 5.24 14.47 -8.08
C ILE A 120 5.97 14.71 -6.77
N LEU A 121 7.20 14.21 -6.67
CA LEU A 121 8.14 14.62 -5.62
C LEU A 121 8.89 15.87 -6.06
N ARG A 122 9.00 16.84 -5.14
CA ARG A 122 9.82 18.03 -5.35
C ARG A 122 11.28 17.61 -5.50
N THR A 123 12.01 18.25 -6.43
CA THR A 123 13.44 18.00 -6.52
C THR A 123 14.13 18.52 -5.25
N PRO A 124 15.22 17.88 -4.79
CA PRO A 124 15.99 18.37 -3.66
C PRO A 124 16.45 19.83 -3.78
N THR A 125 16.94 20.24 -4.95
CA THR A 125 17.36 21.65 -5.16
C THR A 125 16.21 22.64 -5.07
N ASP A 126 15.03 22.30 -5.59
CA ASP A 126 13.83 23.12 -5.44
C ASP A 126 13.35 23.18 -3.99
N ALA A 127 13.40 22.06 -3.27
CA ALA A 127 13.05 22.01 -1.86
C ALA A 127 13.96 22.94 -1.05
N ALA A 128 15.27 22.91 -1.31
CA ALA A 128 16.23 23.80 -0.68
C ALA A 128 15.95 25.27 -1.02
N ALA A 129 15.71 25.60 -2.30
CA ALA A 129 15.41 26.96 -2.74
C ALA A 129 14.13 27.54 -2.12
N LEU A 130 13.15 26.68 -1.80
CA LEU A 130 11.89 27.04 -1.16
C LEU A 130 11.95 26.98 0.38
N ASN A 131 13.09 26.62 0.97
CA ASN A 131 13.22 26.35 2.42
C ASN A 131 12.21 25.30 2.93
N LEU A 132 11.99 24.26 2.14
CA LEU A 132 11.10 23.14 2.46
C LEU A 132 11.90 21.87 2.81
N PRO A 133 11.28 20.87 3.46
CA PRO A 133 11.95 19.61 3.75
C PRO A 133 12.56 18.99 2.49
N VAL A 134 13.87 18.73 2.54
CA VAL A 134 14.63 18.19 1.41
C VAL A 134 14.68 16.67 1.49
N LYS A 135 14.26 15.98 0.44
CA LYS A 135 14.43 14.52 0.32
C LYS A 135 15.86 14.22 -0.12
N GLU A 136 16.79 14.24 0.83
CA GLU A 136 18.22 14.07 0.55
C GLU A 136 18.64 12.62 0.29
N GLN A 137 17.88 11.64 0.79
CA GLN A 137 18.29 10.24 0.84
C GLN A 137 17.16 9.29 0.44
N GLY A 138 17.55 8.05 0.12
CA GLY A 138 16.66 6.93 -0.16
C GLY A 138 16.67 6.50 -1.61
N PHE A 139 17.16 7.33 -2.53
CA PHE A 139 17.17 6.99 -3.95
C PHE A 139 18.22 5.91 -4.22
N THR A 140 17.81 4.77 -4.76
CA THR A 140 18.70 3.61 -4.86
C THR A 140 19.21 3.44 -6.30
N CYS A 141 18.31 3.15 -7.23
CA CYS A 141 18.64 2.84 -8.61
C CYS A 141 17.56 3.28 -9.59
N ILE A 142 17.93 3.37 -10.87
CA ILE A 142 17.00 3.58 -11.99
C ILE A 142 17.19 2.51 -13.06
N TYR A 143 16.11 1.96 -13.57
CA TYR A 143 16.09 1.07 -14.73
C TYR A 143 15.77 1.85 -16.00
N ALA A 144 16.31 1.42 -17.14
CA ALA A 144 15.96 2.06 -18.41
C ALA A 144 14.52 1.73 -18.84
N PHE A 145 14.02 0.53 -18.52
CA PHE A 145 12.62 0.14 -18.72
C PHE A 145 12.02 -0.36 -17.41
N ASP A 146 10.73 -0.68 -17.38
CA ASP A 146 10.07 -1.30 -16.23
C ASP A 146 10.92 -2.48 -15.71
N GLY A 147 11.37 -2.41 -14.46
CA GLY A 147 12.25 -3.39 -13.85
C GLY A 147 11.48 -4.56 -13.22
N ALA A 148 10.15 -4.55 -13.28
CA ALA A 148 9.25 -5.42 -12.55
C ALA A 148 9.73 -5.61 -11.11
N THR A 149 10.06 -4.51 -10.43
CA THR A 149 10.77 -4.59 -9.15
C THR A 149 9.99 -5.41 -8.11
N GLY A 150 10.74 -6.19 -7.32
CA GLY A 150 10.18 -7.16 -6.38
C GLY A 150 11.21 -7.60 -5.33
N PRO A 151 10.78 -8.30 -4.25
CA PRO A 151 11.67 -8.75 -3.17
C PRO A 151 12.82 -9.67 -3.64
N GLU A 152 12.64 -10.35 -4.77
CA GLU A 152 13.63 -11.19 -5.43
C GLU A 152 14.82 -10.40 -6.00
N ARG A 153 14.69 -9.09 -6.21
CA ARG A 153 15.82 -8.28 -6.68
C ARG A 153 16.78 -7.90 -5.55
N LYS A 154 16.39 -8.07 -4.27
CA LYS A 154 17.16 -7.58 -3.10
C LYS A 154 17.53 -6.09 -3.24
N TRP A 155 18.29 -5.56 -2.28
CA TRP A 155 18.70 -4.15 -2.21
C TRP A 155 17.61 -3.17 -2.67
N TYR A 156 16.43 -3.26 -2.04
CA TYR A 156 15.31 -2.35 -2.30
C TYR A 156 14.82 -2.35 -3.75
N GLY A 157 14.89 -3.50 -4.41
CA GLY A 157 14.44 -3.70 -5.80
C GLY A 157 15.53 -3.51 -6.84
N CYS A 158 16.78 -3.23 -6.45
CA CYS A 158 17.83 -2.81 -7.38
C CYS A 158 18.84 -3.87 -7.78
N GLY A 159 18.80 -5.07 -7.20
CA GLY A 159 19.71 -6.15 -7.59
C GLY A 159 19.23 -6.95 -8.82
N PHE A 160 19.94 -8.04 -9.08
CA PHE A 160 19.62 -8.98 -10.15
C PHE A 160 18.34 -9.75 -9.82
N PHE A 161 17.63 -10.22 -10.84
CA PHE A 161 16.43 -11.03 -10.67
C PHE A 161 16.78 -12.48 -10.32
N ASP A 162 17.50 -12.71 -9.22
CA ASP A 162 18.03 -14.02 -8.84
C ASP A 162 17.95 -14.31 -7.32
N SER A 163 17.31 -13.44 -6.55
CA SER A 163 17.14 -13.54 -5.10
C SER A 163 18.43 -13.51 -4.27
N ARG A 164 19.59 -13.27 -4.87
CA ARG A 164 20.87 -13.16 -4.15
C ARG A 164 21.15 -11.72 -3.76
N GLU A 165 21.87 -11.55 -2.65
CA GLU A 165 22.34 -10.23 -2.25
C GLU A 165 23.33 -9.69 -3.29
N PRO A 166 23.15 -8.45 -3.80
CA PRO A 166 24.06 -7.91 -4.79
C PRO A 166 25.48 -7.73 -4.23
N PRO A 167 26.52 -8.06 -5.01
CA PRO A 167 27.91 -8.04 -4.56
C PRO A 167 28.43 -6.64 -4.22
N ARG A 168 27.87 -5.58 -4.84
CA ARG A 168 28.19 -4.16 -4.61
C ARG A 168 29.68 -3.78 -4.76
N ALA A 169 30.52 -4.67 -5.29
CA ALA A 169 31.96 -4.50 -5.41
C ALA A 169 32.35 -3.55 -6.57
N ALA A 170 31.53 -3.43 -7.60
CA ALA A 170 31.78 -2.57 -8.75
C ALA A 170 31.24 -1.15 -8.57
N GLN A 171 30.68 -0.82 -7.40
CA GLN A 171 30.26 0.56 -7.11
C GLN A 171 31.48 1.43 -6.86
N GLY A 172 31.58 2.53 -7.61
CA GLY A 172 32.57 3.57 -7.34
C GLY A 172 32.30 4.25 -5.99
N VAL A 173 33.34 4.83 -5.40
CA VAL A 173 33.19 5.69 -4.23
C VAL A 173 32.43 6.94 -4.61
N MET A 174 31.38 7.26 -3.86
CA MET A 174 30.61 8.50 -4.00
C MET A 174 30.61 9.22 -2.66
N ASN A 175 30.89 10.52 -2.69
CA ASN A 175 30.98 11.35 -1.49
C ASN A 175 29.81 12.32 -1.43
N ASN A 176 28.59 11.79 -1.45
CA ASN A 176 27.37 12.57 -1.35
C ASN A 176 26.44 11.99 -0.27
N ARG A 177 25.41 12.74 0.10
CA ARG A 177 24.50 12.41 1.22
C ARG A 177 23.72 11.10 1.04
N ASN A 178 23.63 10.56 -0.17
CA ASN A 178 22.85 9.36 -0.49
C ASN A 178 23.73 8.16 -0.89
N ALA A 179 25.06 8.30 -0.84
CA ALA A 179 26.01 7.30 -1.32
C ALA A 179 25.85 5.92 -0.67
N ALA A 180 25.43 5.86 0.60
CA ALA A 180 25.26 4.60 1.33
C ALA A 180 24.10 3.73 0.80
N LEU A 181 23.15 4.31 0.08
CA LEU A 181 21.95 3.62 -0.43
C LEU A 181 21.98 3.43 -1.94
N ALA A 182 22.63 4.34 -2.64
CA ALA A 182 22.71 4.37 -4.09
C ALA A 182 23.49 3.18 -4.64
N TYR A 183 22.86 2.42 -5.54
CA TYR A 183 23.39 1.18 -6.08
C TYR A 183 22.84 0.90 -7.47
N GLY A 184 23.60 0.24 -8.34
CA GLY A 184 23.08 -0.30 -9.61
C GLY A 184 23.85 -1.53 -10.07
N THR A 185 23.14 -2.54 -10.56
CA THR A 185 23.74 -3.80 -11.05
C THR A 185 24.47 -3.66 -12.39
N CYS A 186 24.29 -2.57 -13.14
CA CYS A 186 24.93 -2.41 -14.43
C CYS A 186 26.45 -2.41 -14.32
N ALA A 187 27.02 -1.75 -13.30
CA ALA A 187 28.45 -1.79 -13.05
C ALA A 187 28.96 -3.23 -12.78
N GLU A 188 28.25 -4.01 -11.98
CA GLU A 188 28.58 -5.44 -11.72
C GLU A 188 28.49 -6.28 -13.00
N ALA A 189 27.57 -5.92 -13.89
CA ALA A 189 27.40 -6.57 -15.18
C ALA A 189 28.44 -6.13 -16.22
N GLY A 190 29.38 -5.24 -15.90
CA GLY A 190 30.31 -4.65 -16.87
C GLY A 190 29.62 -3.75 -17.90
N VAL A 191 28.46 -3.19 -17.56
CA VAL A 191 27.65 -2.30 -18.39
C VAL A 191 27.75 -0.89 -17.85
N THR A 192 28.34 0.00 -18.62
CA THR A 192 28.55 1.42 -18.28
C THR A 192 28.09 2.37 -19.37
N THR A 193 27.80 1.85 -20.58
CA THR A 193 27.30 2.62 -21.72
C THR A 193 26.03 2.00 -22.30
N ALA A 194 25.30 2.78 -23.10
CA ALA A 194 24.08 2.31 -23.76
C ALA A 194 24.35 1.23 -24.82
N GLU A 195 25.50 1.29 -25.48
CA GLU A 195 25.93 0.32 -26.49
C GLU A 195 26.19 -1.04 -25.83
N GLN A 196 26.90 -1.05 -24.70
CA GLN A 196 27.12 -2.27 -23.90
C GLN A 196 25.80 -2.85 -23.39
N TRP A 197 24.87 -2.00 -22.94
CA TRP A 197 23.56 -2.43 -22.49
C TRP A 197 22.79 -3.11 -23.63
N THR A 198 22.73 -2.48 -24.81
CA THR A 198 21.99 -2.99 -25.98
C THR A 198 22.57 -4.30 -26.50
N GLN A 199 23.90 -4.46 -26.47
CA GLN A 199 24.56 -5.72 -26.83
C GLN A 199 24.25 -6.85 -25.84
N LYS A 200 24.13 -6.52 -24.55
CA LYS A 200 23.92 -7.53 -23.49
C LYS A 200 22.46 -7.95 -23.37
N TYR A 201 21.53 -7.00 -23.46
CA TYR A 201 20.12 -7.20 -23.20
C TYR A 201 19.33 -7.08 -24.50
N THR A 202 18.85 -8.22 -25.01
CA THR A 202 18.23 -8.32 -26.35
C THR A 202 16.74 -8.69 -26.32
N GLY A 203 16.11 -8.80 -25.13
CA GLY A 203 14.66 -8.86 -24.91
C GLY A 203 13.83 -10.05 -25.47
N LEU A 204 14.21 -10.67 -26.60
CA LEU A 204 13.36 -11.67 -27.30
C LEU A 204 13.83 -13.12 -27.11
N MET A 205 15.14 -13.37 -27.08
CA MET A 205 15.69 -14.74 -27.01
C MET A 205 16.12 -15.15 -25.60
N LYS A 206 16.24 -14.20 -24.66
CA LYS A 206 16.79 -14.41 -23.30
C LYS A 206 15.78 -14.09 -22.18
N GLY A 207 14.50 -13.94 -22.51
CA GLY A 207 13.41 -13.62 -21.58
C GLY A 207 13.04 -12.13 -21.54
N PRO A 208 11.93 -11.77 -20.84
CA PRO A 208 11.43 -10.40 -20.78
C PRO A 208 12.49 -9.42 -20.27
N ILE A 209 12.51 -8.20 -20.83
CA ILE A 209 13.48 -7.18 -20.41
C ILE A 209 13.31 -6.80 -18.94
N GLN A 210 12.07 -6.87 -18.45
CA GLN A 210 11.70 -6.59 -17.08
C GLN A 210 12.43 -7.48 -16.07
N TYR A 211 12.92 -8.67 -16.47
CA TYR A 211 13.64 -9.58 -15.58
C TYR A 211 15.14 -9.63 -15.88
N SER A 212 15.53 -9.36 -17.13
CA SER A 212 16.92 -9.53 -17.57
C SER A 212 17.78 -8.28 -17.45
N GLN A 213 17.21 -7.07 -17.53
CA GLN A 213 18.00 -5.83 -17.50
C GLN A 213 18.70 -5.59 -16.14
N CYS A 214 19.83 -4.88 -16.20
CA CYS A 214 20.47 -4.30 -15.02
C CYS A 214 19.87 -2.94 -14.65
N SER A 215 20.13 -2.51 -13.42
CA SER A 215 19.82 -1.19 -12.87
C SER A 215 21.04 -0.28 -12.87
N PHE A 216 20.82 1.00 -13.12
CA PHE A 216 21.80 2.07 -13.06
C PHE A 216 21.83 2.71 -11.67
N ASN A 217 23.00 3.15 -11.21
CA ASN A 217 23.15 3.75 -9.89
C ASN A 217 22.52 5.17 -9.87
N ALA A 218 21.62 5.43 -8.90
CA ALA A 218 20.90 6.69 -8.81
C ALA A 218 21.79 7.92 -8.61
N GLU A 219 23.00 7.78 -8.06
CA GLU A 219 23.89 8.89 -7.73
C GLU A 219 25.04 9.09 -8.73
N LYS A 220 25.19 8.20 -9.71
CA LYS A 220 26.29 8.27 -10.69
C LYS A 220 25.84 8.99 -11.97
N PRO A 221 26.30 10.23 -12.26
CA PRO A 221 25.78 11.03 -13.37
C PRO A 221 25.92 10.35 -14.75
N SER A 222 27.02 9.65 -15.01
CA SER A 222 27.23 8.91 -16.26
C SER A 222 26.17 7.83 -16.49
N ASP A 223 25.69 7.21 -15.41
CA ASP A 223 24.72 6.12 -15.50
C ASP A 223 23.33 6.65 -15.93
N TRP A 224 22.99 7.89 -15.57
CA TRP A 224 21.78 8.54 -16.07
C TRP A 224 21.83 8.82 -17.57
N GLN A 225 22.99 9.24 -18.08
CA GLN A 225 23.18 9.45 -19.52
C GLN A 225 23.05 8.13 -20.30
N ALA A 226 23.65 7.06 -19.77
CA ALA A 226 23.49 5.72 -20.33
C ALA A 226 22.03 5.28 -20.29
N MET A 227 21.34 5.44 -19.15
CA MET A 227 19.92 5.11 -18.99
C MET A 227 19.03 5.84 -20.00
N ILE A 228 19.20 7.16 -20.17
CA ILE A 228 18.45 7.96 -21.15
C ILE A 228 18.70 7.43 -22.56
N ARG A 229 19.96 7.24 -22.95
CA ARG A 229 20.31 6.73 -24.29
C ARG A 229 19.74 5.33 -24.55
N VAL A 230 19.71 4.46 -23.54
CA VAL A 230 19.07 3.14 -23.63
C VAL A 230 17.56 3.30 -23.84
N HIS A 231 16.89 4.09 -23.00
CA HIS A 231 15.45 4.29 -23.12
C HIS A 231 15.06 4.90 -24.48
N GLU A 232 15.89 5.82 -24.98
CA GLU A 232 15.73 6.49 -26.28
C GLU A 232 16.34 5.74 -27.46
N SER A 233 16.81 4.51 -27.29
CA SER A 233 17.23 3.69 -28.44
C SER A 233 16.03 3.11 -29.22
N ARG A 234 14.84 3.08 -28.60
CA ARG A 234 13.57 2.60 -29.17
C ARG A 234 12.92 3.42 -30.29
N PRO A 235 13.04 4.76 -30.39
CA PRO A 235 12.31 5.56 -31.38
C PRO A 235 12.80 5.36 -32.81
N SER A 236 14.00 4.82 -33.00
CA SER A 236 14.63 4.59 -34.30
C SER A 236 14.50 3.15 -34.82
N THR A 237 13.75 2.28 -34.13
CA THR A 237 13.75 0.84 -34.42
C THR A 237 12.44 0.32 -34.98
N THR A 238 12.54 -0.72 -35.81
CA THR A 238 11.38 -1.37 -36.44
C THR A 238 10.55 -2.13 -35.38
N ASN A 239 9.30 -2.49 -35.69
CA ASN A 239 8.44 -3.33 -34.82
C ASN A 239 9.04 -4.71 -34.44
N LYS A 240 10.22 -5.07 -34.97
CA LYS A 240 11.00 -6.27 -34.60
C LYS A 240 11.88 -6.04 -33.36
N ASP A 241 12.07 -4.80 -32.93
CA ASP A 241 12.81 -4.49 -31.72
C ASP A 241 11.92 -4.74 -30.48
N PRO A 242 12.31 -5.62 -29.54
CA PRO A 242 11.59 -5.83 -28.29
C PRO A 242 11.36 -4.57 -27.46
N PHE A 243 12.17 -3.53 -27.68
CA PHE A 243 12.14 -2.30 -26.91
C PHE A 243 11.24 -1.21 -27.52
N ALA A 244 10.74 -1.42 -28.74
CA ALA A 244 9.90 -0.46 -29.47
C ALA A 244 8.47 -0.31 -28.92
N PHE A 245 8.13 -0.98 -27.82
CA PHE A 245 6.80 -0.86 -27.21
C PHE A 245 6.57 0.54 -26.60
N SER A 246 5.59 1.25 -27.15
CA SER A 246 5.30 2.66 -26.82
C SER A 246 4.82 2.90 -25.39
N ALA A 247 4.38 1.86 -24.69
CA ALA A 247 3.94 1.92 -23.29
C ALA A 247 5.05 1.55 -22.28
N GLN A 248 6.32 1.42 -22.72
CA GLN A 248 7.44 1.26 -21.80
C GLN A 248 7.70 2.56 -21.01
N VAL A 249 7.83 2.42 -19.69
CA VAL A 249 8.26 3.45 -18.75
C VAL A 249 9.61 3.06 -18.14
N ASN A 250 10.34 4.00 -17.55
CA ASN A 250 11.45 3.64 -16.65
C ASN A 250 10.93 3.37 -15.24
N GLU A 251 11.78 2.76 -14.41
CA GLU A 251 11.48 2.49 -13.01
C GLU A 251 12.60 3.02 -12.11
N PHE A 252 12.26 3.93 -11.21
CA PHE A 252 13.17 4.61 -10.29
C PHE A 252 12.81 4.28 -8.84
N MET A 253 13.77 3.74 -8.10
CA MET A 253 13.52 3.16 -6.79
C MET A 253 13.89 4.09 -5.64
N LEU A 254 13.02 4.16 -4.64
CA LEU A 254 13.20 4.92 -3.41
C LEU A 254 13.01 4.02 -2.19
N LYS A 255 14.09 3.77 -1.44
CA LYS A 255 14.06 3.15 -0.12
C LYS A 255 13.36 4.06 0.88
N ASN A 256 12.10 3.78 1.15
CA ASN A 256 11.29 4.49 2.13
C ASN A 256 10.26 3.59 2.85
N ALA A 257 9.92 2.43 2.29
CA ALA A 257 8.85 1.60 2.83
C ALA A 257 9.30 0.77 4.02
N THR A 258 8.49 0.77 5.09
CA THR A 258 8.71 -0.07 6.29
C THR A 258 7.36 -0.56 6.82
N ALA A 259 7.36 -1.56 7.70
CA ALA A 259 6.14 -2.03 8.36
C ALA A 259 5.67 -1.11 9.50
N THR A 260 6.51 -0.16 9.93
CA THR A 260 6.27 0.71 11.09
C THR A 260 5.78 2.10 10.71
N ASN A 261 5.68 2.39 9.42
CA ASN A 261 5.25 3.67 8.86
C ASN A 261 4.34 3.38 7.67
N ASP A 262 3.25 4.12 7.55
CA ASP A 262 2.30 3.98 6.44
C ASP A 262 2.75 4.70 5.16
N GLY A 263 3.70 5.64 5.24
CA GLY A 263 4.15 6.48 4.14
C GLY A 263 3.86 7.96 4.33
N SER A 264 3.15 8.33 5.41
CA SER A 264 2.82 9.69 5.83
C SER A 264 4.03 10.63 5.88
N GLU A 265 5.21 10.13 6.22
CA GLU A 265 6.46 10.92 6.22
C GLU A 265 6.83 11.49 4.85
N ASN A 266 6.30 10.95 3.75
CA ASN A 266 6.58 11.44 2.41
C ASN A 266 5.72 12.64 1.99
N MET A 267 4.63 12.96 2.73
CA MET A 267 3.69 14.03 2.36
C MET A 267 4.37 15.38 2.17
N LYS A 268 5.32 15.72 3.03
CA LYS A 268 6.10 16.98 3.00
C LYS A 268 6.94 17.16 1.72
N TYR A 269 7.22 16.08 1.00
CA TYR A 269 7.99 16.10 -0.25
C TYR A 269 7.12 16.17 -1.51
N ILE A 270 5.80 16.03 -1.38
CA ILE A 270 4.88 16.12 -2.51
C ILE A 270 4.82 17.56 -3.01
N ASP A 271 4.96 17.74 -4.32
CA ASP A 271 4.95 19.06 -4.98
C ASP A 271 3.65 19.34 -5.73
N ALA A 272 3.07 18.30 -6.34
CA ALA A 272 1.80 18.37 -7.04
C ALA A 272 1.18 16.98 -7.18
N PHE A 273 -0.13 16.93 -7.40
CA PHE A 273 -0.79 15.76 -7.97
C PHE A 273 -0.91 15.93 -9.49
N ILE A 274 -0.94 14.82 -10.20
CA ILE A 274 -1.05 14.80 -11.67
C ILE A 274 -2.08 13.79 -12.14
N TYR A 275 -2.59 14.01 -13.34
CA TYR A 275 -3.37 13.02 -14.07
C TYR A 275 -3.15 13.14 -15.58
N ASN A 276 -3.28 12.01 -16.29
CA ASN A 276 -3.23 12.03 -17.75
C ASN A 276 -4.57 12.47 -18.32
N VAL A 277 -4.59 13.59 -19.05
CA VAL A 277 -5.84 14.16 -19.60
C VAL A 277 -6.45 13.33 -20.73
N ASN A 278 -5.64 12.49 -21.38
CA ASN A 278 -6.02 11.74 -22.58
C ASN A 278 -6.12 10.23 -22.33
N SER A 279 -6.12 9.78 -21.07
CA SER A 279 -6.20 8.36 -20.75
C SER A 279 -6.94 8.11 -19.43
N THR A 280 -7.76 7.07 -19.43
CA THR A 280 -8.35 6.47 -18.22
C THR A 280 -7.72 5.10 -17.93
N GLN A 281 -6.62 4.77 -18.60
CA GLN A 281 -6.02 3.45 -18.53
C GLN A 281 -5.42 3.21 -17.16
N ASN A 282 -5.73 2.04 -16.60
CA ASN A 282 -5.20 1.56 -15.35
C ASN A 282 -4.61 0.17 -15.63
N PHE A 283 -3.29 0.07 -15.61
CA PHE A 283 -2.57 -1.15 -15.97
C PHE A 283 -2.44 -2.07 -14.76
N ALA A 284 -2.34 -3.38 -15.02
CA ALA A 284 -2.13 -4.36 -13.96
C ALA A 284 -0.67 -4.27 -13.49
N THR A 285 -0.48 -4.28 -12.19
CA THR A 285 0.84 -4.21 -11.56
C THR A 285 1.05 -5.38 -10.61
N ARG A 286 2.32 -5.62 -10.24
CA ARG A 286 2.66 -6.70 -9.33
C ARG A 286 2.13 -6.39 -7.93
N GLY A 287 1.33 -7.31 -7.40
CA GLY A 287 0.72 -7.17 -6.07
C GLY A 287 -0.76 -6.79 -6.10
N ASP A 288 -1.33 -6.52 -7.27
CA ASP A 288 -2.77 -6.31 -7.43
C ASP A 288 -3.56 -7.54 -6.97
N GLN A 289 -4.61 -7.32 -6.18
CA GLN A 289 -5.49 -8.37 -5.68
C GLN A 289 -6.72 -8.59 -6.57
N ALA A 290 -6.95 -7.71 -7.54
CA ALA A 290 -8.04 -7.77 -8.50
C ALA A 290 -7.61 -7.12 -9.83
N PRO A 291 -8.21 -7.53 -10.97
CA PRO A 291 -7.94 -6.88 -12.25
C PRO A 291 -8.27 -5.38 -12.20
N PRO A 292 -7.37 -4.50 -12.66
CA PRO A 292 -7.62 -3.06 -12.69
C PRO A 292 -8.74 -2.73 -13.67
N LYS A 293 -9.45 -1.65 -13.38
CA LYS A 293 -10.51 -1.10 -14.24
C LYS A 293 -10.13 0.31 -14.68
N PRO A 294 -10.57 0.74 -15.87
CA PRO A 294 -10.40 2.13 -16.28
C PRO A 294 -10.96 3.09 -15.23
N GLU A 295 -10.24 4.17 -14.97
CA GLU A 295 -10.55 5.13 -13.91
C GLU A 295 -10.28 6.55 -14.41
N ASN A 296 -11.13 7.49 -13.96
CA ASN A 296 -10.99 8.89 -14.32
C ASN A 296 -9.89 9.54 -13.46
N GLY A 297 -8.73 9.81 -14.07
CA GLY A 297 -7.57 10.35 -13.36
C GLY A 297 -7.80 11.70 -12.69
N LEU A 298 -8.68 12.56 -13.22
CA LEU A 298 -9.01 13.84 -12.56
C LEU A 298 -9.74 13.59 -11.23
N ASN A 299 -10.66 12.63 -11.18
CA ASN A 299 -11.35 12.26 -9.94
C ASN A 299 -10.35 11.71 -8.91
N SER A 300 -9.43 10.83 -9.35
CA SER A 300 -8.36 10.31 -8.50
C SER A 300 -7.50 11.44 -7.94
N ALA A 301 -7.00 12.34 -8.79
CA ALA A 301 -6.17 13.47 -8.39
C ALA A 301 -6.89 14.44 -7.43
N ARG A 302 -8.19 14.68 -7.63
CA ARG A 302 -9.03 15.46 -6.70
C ARG A 302 -9.16 14.79 -5.33
N ASN A 303 -9.33 13.47 -5.30
CA ASN A 303 -9.39 12.72 -4.05
C ASN A 303 -8.03 12.73 -3.34
N PHE A 304 -6.94 12.59 -4.07
CA PHE A 304 -5.58 12.74 -3.53
C PHE A 304 -5.35 14.13 -2.92
N GLN A 305 -5.77 15.19 -3.61
CA GLN A 305 -5.66 16.56 -3.13
C GLN A 305 -6.44 16.78 -1.84
N LYS A 306 -7.67 16.28 -1.73
CA LYS A 306 -8.47 16.35 -0.49
C LYS A 306 -7.82 15.56 0.65
N LYS A 307 -7.33 14.34 0.37
CA LYS A 307 -6.63 13.50 1.35
C LYS A 307 -5.41 14.25 1.91
N LEU A 308 -4.62 14.87 1.05
CA LEU A 308 -3.41 15.60 1.46
C LEU A 308 -3.74 16.89 2.24
N GLN A 309 -4.77 17.63 1.81
CA GLN A 309 -5.26 18.82 2.53
C GLN A 309 -5.70 18.48 3.95
N ALA A 310 -6.38 17.35 4.14
CA ALA A 310 -6.78 16.88 5.46
C ALA A 310 -5.59 16.62 6.41
N GLN A 311 -4.39 16.44 5.85
CA GLN A 311 -3.13 16.26 6.59
C GLN A 311 -2.35 17.58 6.78
N GLY A 312 -2.93 18.72 6.41
CA GLY A 312 -2.32 20.04 6.55
C GLY A 312 -1.41 20.47 5.39
N TYR A 313 -1.41 19.74 4.27
CA TYR A 313 -0.60 20.06 3.09
C TYR A 313 -1.49 20.43 1.90
N SER A 314 -1.21 21.56 1.25
CA SER A 314 -1.96 22.01 0.07
C SER A 314 -1.03 22.11 -1.13
N VAL A 315 -1.30 21.29 -2.16
CA VAL A 315 -0.54 21.26 -3.42
C VAL A 315 -1.51 21.29 -4.61
N PRO A 316 -1.10 21.83 -5.77
CA PRO A 316 -1.97 21.86 -6.94
C PRO A 316 -2.12 20.48 -7.60
N ILE A 317 -3.21 20.32 -8.33
CA ILE A 317 -3.37 19.32 -9.38
C ILE A 317 -2.92 19.94 -10.70
N LEU A 318 -2.01 19.26 -11.40
CA LEU A 318 -1.57 19.63 -12.75
C LEU A 318 -2.05 18.60 -13.75
N ARG A 319 -2.51 19.07 -14.91
CA ARG A 319 -2.74 18.24 -16.09
C ARG A 319 -1.41 17.76 -16.64
N LEU A 320 -1.33 16.49 -17.02
CA LEU A 320 -0.23 15.93 -17.81
C LEU A 320 -0.75 15.50 -19.18
N ASP A 321 -0.27 16.13 -20.24
CA ASP A 321 -0.67 15.87 -21.62
C ASP A 321 0.54 15.50 -22.49
N PHE A 322 0.76 14.20 -22.67
CA PHE A 322 1.85 13.68 -23.51
C PHE A 322 1.68 13.96 -25.01
N THR A 323 0.53 14.46 -25.46
CA THR A 323 0.29 14.85 -26.86
C THR A 323 0.73 16.28 -27.16
N LYS A 324 1.00 17.08 -26.12
CA LYS A 324 1.47 18.46 -26.26
C LYS A 324 2.99 18.54 -26.41
N PRO A 325 3.51 19.64 -26.99
CA PRO A 325 4.93 19.97 -26.93
C PRO A 325 5.46 19.93 -25.49
N ALA A 326 6.76 19.68 -25.34
CA ALA A 326 7.40 19.50 -24.04
C ALA A 326 7.16 20.69 -23.08
N GLU A 327 7.11 21.90 -23.62
CA GLU A 327 6.91 23.16 -22.90
C GLU A 327 5.47 23.33 -22.38
N GLN A 328 4.51 22.56 -22.91
CA GLN A 328 3.08 22.63 -22.58
C GLN A 328 2.56 21.31 -22.01
N ARG A 329 3.47 20.39 -21.66
CA ARG A 329 3.13 19.04 -21.19
C ARG A 329 2.44 19.07 -19.83
N PHE A 330 2.79 20.03 -18.97
CA PHE A 330 2.05 20.32 -17.75
C PHE A 330 1.25 21.61 -17.87
N SER A 331 0.04 21.63 -17.34
CA SER A 331 -0.77 22.84 -17.20
C SER A 331 -1.58 22.85 -15.91
N TYR A 332 -1.85 24.06 -15.39
CA TYR A 332 -2.73 24.28 -14.26
C TYR A 332 -4.09 24.78 -14.75
N VAL A 333 -5.16 24.19 -14.21
CA VAL A 333 -6.53 24.64 -14.46
C VAL A 333 -7.23 24.76 -13.11
N ALA A 334 -7.74 25.95 -12.81
CA ALA A 334 -8.40 26.24 -11.53
C ALA A 334 -9.62 25.33 -11.31
N ALA A 335 -10.40 25.05 -12.36
CA ALA A 335 -11.56 24.17 -12.28
C ALA A 335 -11.22 22.71 -11.97
N ASP A 336 -9.97 22.27 -12.17
CA ASP A 336 -9.57 20.89 -11.85
C ASP A 336 -9.31 20.71 -10.35
N GLN A 337 -9.07 21.80 -9.62
CA GLN A 337 -8.78 21.74 -8.19
C GLN A 337 -10.02 21.32 -7.40
N ALA A 338 -9.80 20.54 -6.35
CA ALA A 338 -10.80 20.10 -5.40
C ALA A 338 -10.77 20.90 -4.08
N ILE A 339 -9.78 21.80 -3.94
CA ILE A 339 -9.56 22.64 -2.76
C ILE A 339 -9.28 24.07 -3.21
N ASP A 340 -9.55 25.05 -2.35
CA ASP A 340 -9.16 26.44 -2.60
C ASP A 340 -7.68 26.64 -2.22
N LEU A 341 -6.84 26.85 -3.24
CA LEU A 341 -5.40 27.10 -3.07
C LEU A 341 -5.08 28.58 -2.81
N THR A 342 -6.03 29.49 -3.03
CA THR A 342 -5.85 30.94 -2.86
C THR A 342 -6.09 31.41 -1.43
N ALA A 343 -6.92 30.68 -0.67
CA ALA A 343 -7.14 30.92 0.76
C ALA A 343 -5.90 30.66 1.63
N ALA A 344 -4.86 30.02 1.09
CA ALA A 344 -3.65 29.64 1.82
C ALA A 344 -2.45 30.60 1.58
N GLY A 345 -2.65 31.67 0.81
CA GLY A 345 -1.59 32.59 0.33
C GLY A 345 -1.59 34.01 0.93
N GLY A 346 -2.33 34.30 2.00
CA GLY A 346 -2.43 35.66 2.52
C GLY A 346 -2.53 35.73 4.05
N THR A 347 -1.49 36.33 4.65
CA THR A 347 -1.43 36.85 6.03
C THR A 347 -1.56 35.88 7.20
N GLN A 348 -0.73 36.14 8.21
CA GLN A 348 -0.75 35.65 9.58
C GLN A 348 -2.18 35.31 10.07
N PRO A 349 -2.38 34.18 10.78
CA PRO A 349 -3.72 33.74 11.13
C PRO A 349 -4.42 34.80 11.98
N THR A 350 -5.41 35.47 11.40
CA THR A 350 -6.59 35.86 12.18
C THR A 350 -7.06 34.59 12.89
N PRO A 351 -7.40 34.66 14.20
CA PRO A 351 -7.86 33.50 14.94
C PRO A 351 -8.90 32.78 14.09
N ALA A 352 -8.61 31.52 13.76
CA ALA A 352 -9.58 30.69 13.05
C ALA A 352 -10.92 30.85 13.79
N PRO A 353 -12.04 31.09 13.08
CA PRO A 353 -13.34 30.88 13.69
C PRO A 353 -13.29 29.51 14.34
N PRO A 354 -13.75 29.36 15.60
CA PRO A 354 -13.55 28.15 16.37
C PRO A 354 -13.95 26.95 15.52
N VAL A 355 -13.01 26.00 15.34
CA VAL A 355 -13.23 24.75 14.61
C VAL A 355 -14.57 24.21 15.07
N GLN A 356 -15.55 24.17 14.16
CA GLN A 356 -16.86 23.66 14.49
C GLN A 356 -16.68 22.19 14.86
N LYS A 357 -16.77 21.91 16.16
CA LYS A 357 -16.75 20.55 16.68
C LYS A 357 -18.16 20.03 16.61
N TYR A 358 -18.39 19.05 15.75
CA TYR A 358 -19.64 18.32 15.65
C TYR A 358 -19.64 17.10 16.58
N ILE A 359 -18.47 16.65 17.06
CA ILE A 359 -18.32 15.54 17.99
C ILE A 359 -17.77 16.03 19.33
N ALA A 360 -18.55 15.82 20.39
CA ALA A 360 -18.16 16.14 21.76
C ALA A 360 -17.20 15.07 22.32
N GLU A 361 -17.48 13.80 22.03
CA GLU A 361 -16.72 12.66 22.52
C GLU A 361 -16.75 11.53 21.49
N ALA A 362 -15.61 10.84 21.31
CA ALA A 362 -15.50 9.59 20.55
C ALA A 362 -14.58 8.66 21.33
N VAL A 363 -15.08 7.56 21.88
CA VAL A 363 -14.30 6.70 22.78
C VAL A 363 -14.50 5.24 22.39
N TRP A 364 -13.41 4.51 22.26
CA TRP A 364 -13.45 3.06 22.11
C TRP A 364 -13.82 2.43 23.43
N ILE A 365 -14.86 1.61 23.39
CA ILE A 365 -15.28 0.76 24.49
C ILE A 365 -15.28 -0.68 24.01
N GLU A 366 -14.94 -1.58 24.91
CA GLU A 366 -15.10 -3.01 24.68
C GLU A 366 -16.43 -3.44 25.33
N ARG A 367 -17.32 -4.03 24.54
CA ARG A 367 -18.64 -4.43 25.01
C ARG A 367 -19.07 -5.76 24.40
N TYR A 368 -19.87 -6.51 25.14
CA TYR A 368 -20.47 -7.73 24.63
C TYR A 368 -21.40 -7.41 23.45
N ASP A 369 -21.13 -8.03 22.30
CA ASP A 369 -22.00 -7.96 21.14
C ASP A 369 -22.89 -9.21 21.04
N PRO A 370 -24.22 -9.09 21.07
CA PRO A 370 -25.10 -10.24 20.91
C PRO A 370 -25.01 -10.91 19.53
N GLY A 371 -24.53 -10.20 18.51
CA GLY A 371 -24.34 -10.72 17.16
C GLY A 371 -23.15 -11.67 17.05
N SER A 372 -21.97 -11.21 17.47
CA SER A 372 -20.74 -12.02 17.46
C SER A 372 -20.58 -12.91 18.69
N LYS A 373 -21.41 -12.73 19.72
CA LYS A 373 -21.43 -13.47 21.00
C LYS A 373 -20.12 -13.38 21.79
N LYS A 374 -19.33 -12.34 21.57
CA LYS A 374 -18.10 -12.04 22.31
C LYS A 374 -17.98 -10.55 22.58
N ASN A 375 -17.00 -10.17 23.39
CA ASN A 375 -16.64 -8.78 23.56
C ASN A 375 -15.98 -8.25 22.28
N GLU A 376 -16.43 -7.11 21.80
CA GLU A 376 -15.95 -6.46 20.59
C GLU A 376 -15.69 -4.98 20.85
N TRP A 377 -14.81 -4.40 20.04
CA TRP A 377 -14.59 -2.96 20.01
C TRP A 377 -15.80 -2.25 19.40
N SER A 378 -16.27 -1.22 20.11
CA SER A 378 -17.34 -0.32 19.69
C SER A 378 -16.88 1.11 19.88
N LEU A 379 -17.01 1.94 18.86
CA LEU A 379 -16.75 3.37 18.95
C LEU A 379 -18.01 4.08 19.43
N LYS A 380 -18.02 4.50 20.70
CA LYS A 380 -19.09 5.32 21.28
C LYS A 380 -18.87 6.78 20.89
N ILE A 381 -19.89 7.42 20.32
CA ILE A 381 -19.83 8.78 19.79
C ILE A 381 -20.93 9.62 20.41
N THR A 382 -20.56 10.80 20.90
CA THR A 382 -21.47 11.81 21.45
C THR A 382 -21.38 13.06 20.57
N PRO A 383 -22.40 13.40 19.76
CA PRO A 383 -22.39 14.64 18.98
C PRO A 383 -22.56 15.88 19.87
N THR A 384 -22.00 17.02 19.44
CA THR A 384 -22.32 18.32 20.03
C THR A 384 -23.72 18.79 19.63
N ALA A 385 -24.23 19.86 20.26
CA ALA A 385 -25.48 20.50 19.82
C ALA A 385 -25.42 20.93 18.34
N GLN A 386 -24.25 21.38 17.89
CA GLN A 386 -24.02 21.73 16.50
C GLN A 386 -23.98 20.50 15.59
N GLY A 387 -23.31 19.42 16.02
CA GLY A 387 -23.34 18.15 15.30
C GLY A 387 -24.76 17.62 15.12
N LYS A 388 -25.59 17.72 16.17
CA LYS A 388 -27.02 17.38 16.09
C LYS A 388 -27.81 18.29 15.14
N ALA A 389 -27.46 19.56 15.04
CA ALA A 389 -28.12 20.50 14.14
C ALA A 389 -27.80 20.23 12.66
N ILE A 390 -26.56 19.84 12.36
CA ILE A 390 -26.10 19.63 10.98
C ILE A 390 -26.21 18.17 10.50
N GLN A 391 -26.38 17.21 11.40
CA GLN A 391 -26.36 15.78 11.07
C GLN A 391 -27.30 15.41 9.91
N ALA A 392 -28.47 16.04 9.79
CA ALA A 392 -29.40 15.72 8.71
C ALA A 392 -28.98 16.30 7.35
N SER A 393 -28.33 17.47 7.32
CA SER A 393 -27.95 18.20 6.11
C SER A 393 -26.52 17.96 5.64
N ASP A 394 -25.61 17.59 6.56
CA ASP A 394 -24.19 17.38 6.29
C ASP A 394 -23.63 16.23 7.15
N GLN A 395 -24.08 15.01 6.81
CA GLN A 395 -23.57 13.76 7.42
C GLN A 395 -22.07 13.56 7.14
N GLU A 396 -21.58 14.18 6.05
CA GLU A 396 -20.20 14.02 5.61
C GLU A 396 -19.23 14.81 6.48
N ALA A 397 -19.59 16.01 6.93
CA ALA A 397 -18.79 16.78 7.88
C ALA A 397 -18.63 16.04 9.22
N LEU A 398 -19.72 15.45 9.74
CA LEU A 398 -19.69 14.65 10.97
C LEU A 398 -18.80 13.40 10.81
N TYR A 399 -18.93 12.69 9.69
CA TYR A 399 -18.11 11.50 9.41
C TYR A 399 -16.62 11.85 9.26
N LYS A 400 -16.30 12.95 8.56
CA LYS A 400 -14.92 13.41 8.39
C LYS A 400 -14.26 13.76 9.72
N GLU A 401 -14.97 14.45 10.61
CA GLU A 401 -14.46 14.74 11.95
C GLU A 401 -14.25 13.45 12.75
N LEU A 402 -15.21 12.51 12.71
CA LEU A 402 -15.08 11.22 13.40
C LEU A 402 -13.86 10.43 12.90
N PHE A 403 -13.71 10.36 11.58
CA PHE A 403 -12.60 9.66 10.94
C PHE A 403 -11.26 10.32 11.26
N ALA A 404 -11.20 11.65 11.29
CA ALA A 404 -10.01 12.38 11.74
C ALA A 404 -9.67 12.10 13.21
N LEU A 405 -10.68 11.93 14.08
CA LEU A 405 -10.48 11.65 15.49
C LEU A 405 -10.00 10.22 15.76
N ARG A 406 -10.50 9.22 15.02
CA ARG A 406 -10.36 7.79 15.40
C ARG A 406 -10.04 6.83 14.24
N GLY A 407 -10.01 7.31 13.00
CA GLY A 407 -9.79 6.46 11.82
C GLY A 407 -8.40 5.83 11.74
N ALA A 408 -7.41 6.41 12.42
CA ALA A 408 -6.05 5.86 12.53
C ALA A 408 -5.88 4.81 13.65
N ASP A 409 -6.87 4.66 14.52
CA ASP A 409 -6.81 3.75 15.67
C ASP A 409 -6.80 2.30 15.19
N SER A 410 -6.05 1.42 15.87
CA SER A 410 -6.01 -0.01 15.54
C SER A 410 -7.38 -0.68 15.65
N GLN A 411 -8.21 -0.22 16.58
CA GLN A 411 -9.60 -0.66 16.71
C GLN A 411 -10.39 -0.44 15.43
N TRP A 412 -10.16 0.68 14.71
CA TRP A 412 -10.77 0.91 13.39
C TRP A 412 -10.03 0.14 12.30
N ARG A 413 -8.75 0.44 12.09
CA ARG A 413 -7.95 -0.03 10.95
C ARG A 413 -7.91 -1.54 10.85
N ASP A 414 -7.76 -2.24 11.98
CA ASP A 414 -7.50 -3.68 11.99
C ASP A 414 -8.82 -4.49 12.06
N ASN A 415 -9.93 -3.85 12.46
CA ASN A 415 -11.22 -4.52 12.67
C ASN A 415 -12.32 -4.09 11.69
N GLU A 416 -12.11 -3.07 10.84
CA GLU A 416 -13.06 -2.75 9.76
C GLU A 416 -13.01 -3.83 8.67
N LYS A 417 -13.90 -4.82 8.78
CA LYS A 417 -13.91 -5.98 7.86
C LYS A 417 -14.61 -5.68 6.54
N SER A 418 -15.37 -4.60 6.47
CA SER A 418 -16.07 -4.15 5.27
C SER A 418 -15.87 -2.65 5.13
N VAL A 419 -15.06 -2.24 4.16
CA VAL A 419 -14.74 -0.82 3.92
C VAL A 419 -16.02 0.00 3.79
N GLY A 420 -16.11 1.07 4.59
CA GLY A 420 -17.24 1.99 4.61
C GLY A 420 -18.37 1.55 5.54
N SER A 421 -18.23 0.44 6.28
CA SER A 421 -19.26 -0.01 7.24
C SER A 421 -19.46 1.01 8.36
N MET A 422 -18.39 1.63 8.85
CA MET A 422 -18.46 2.65 9.90
C MET A 422 -19.20 3.90 9.42
N ARG A 423 -18.96 4.31 8.16
CA ARG A 423 -19.69 5.41 7.51
C ARG A 423 -21.17 5.09 7.32
N GLY A 424 -21.47 3.88 6.86
CA GLY A 424 -22.84 3.40 6.65
C GLY A 424 -23.64 3.31 7.95
N GLN A 425 -23.01 2.81 9.02
CA GLN A 425 -23.61 2.77 10.35
C GLN A 425 -23.92 4.18 10.88
N LEU A 426 -22.96 5.11 10.79
CA LEU A 426 -23.15 6.49 11.23
C LEU A 426 -24.29 7.17 10.46
N SER A 427 -24.30 7.03 9.13
CA SER A 427 -25.35 7.58 8.27
C SER A 427 -26.73 7.00 8.62
N CYS A 428 -26.83 5.69 8.84
CA CYS A 428 -28.08 5.06 9.26
C CYS A 428 -28.57 5.59 10.61
N LEU A 429 -27.67 5.68 11.60
CA LEU A 429 -28.00 6.13 12.95
C LEU A 429 -28.49 7.57 12.97
N ILE A 430 -27.89 8.45 12.16
CA ILE A 430 -28.35 9.82 11.99
C ILE A 430 -29.74 9.88 11.38
N GLN A 431 -30.00 9.08 10.33
CA GLN A 431 -31.27 9.13 9.60
C GLN A 431 -32.43 8.53 10.40
N ASN A 432 -32.20 7.42 11.10
CA ASN A 432 -33.26 6.65 11.76
C ASN A 432 -33.35 6.93 13.26
N TYR A 433 -32.28 7.42 13.87
CA TYR A 433 -32.20 7.70 15.32
C TYR A 433 -31.55 9.06 15.66
N PRO A 434 -31.99 10.18 15.03
CA PRO A 434 -31.37 11.50 15.20
C PRO A 434 -31.45 12.07 16.62
N GLY A 435 -32.43 11.61 17.42
CA GLY A 435 -32.64 12.06 18.79
C GLY A 435 -31.68 11.46 19.81
N LYS A 436 -30.95 10.39 19.46
CA LYS A 436 -30.01 9.75 20.40
C LYS A 436 -28.90 10.72 20.81
N THR A 437 -28.51 10.65 22.07
CA THR A 437 -27.38 11.41 22.62
C THR A 437 -26.05 10.71 22.39
N GLU A 438 -26.08 9.41 22.15
CA GLU A 438 -24.91 8.59 21.88
C GLU A 438 -25.19 7.57 20.78
N TRP A 439 -24.19 7.30 19.95
CA TRP A 439 -24.19 6.27 18.93
C TRP A 439 -23.02 5.32 19.15
N ASN A 440 -23.23 4.05 18.80
CA ASN A 440 -22.17 3.04 18.83
C ASN A 440 -21.96 2.56 17.39
N LEU A 441 -20.71 2.53 16.96
CA LEU A 441 -20.31 2.01 15.67
C LEU A 441 -19.35 0.85 15.89
N GLU A 442 -19.61 -0.25 15.21
CA GLU A 442 -18.79 -1.45 15.33
C GLU A 442 -18.08 -1.75 14.00
N PRO A 443 -16.74 -1.72 13.97
CA PRO A 443 -15.98 -1.82 12.71
C PRO A 443 -16.16 -3.18 12.02
N PHE A 444 -16.45 -4.24 12.76
CA PHE A 444 -16.64 -5.59 12.21
C PHE A 444 -18.01 -5.80 11.53
N ARG A 445 -18.91 -4.81 11.56
CA ARG A 445 -20.22 -4.92 10.89
C ARG A 445 -20.05 -4.92 9.37
N PRO A 446 -20.88 -5.68 8.63
CA PRO A 446 -20.89 -5.63 7.18
C PRO A 446 -21.36 -4.25 6.69
N ASN A 447 -20.85 -3.86 5.52
CA ASN A 447 -21.39 -2.73 4.78
C ASN A 447 -22.55 -3.22 3.91
N VAL A 448 -23.78 -2.80 4.24
CA VAL A 448 -25.02 -3.21 3.56
C VAL A 448 -25.76 -1.98 3.03
N SER A 449 -26.80 -2.17 2.21
CA SER A 449 -27.59 -1.04 1.71
C SER A 449 -28.26 -0.26 2.84
N ALA A 450 -28.57 1.02 2.61
CA ALA A 450 -29.26 1.85 3.60
C ALA A 450 -30.59 1.23 4.07
N GLN A 451 -31.31 0.57 3.17
CA GLN A 451 -32.57 -0.11 3.48
C GLN A 451 -32.35 -1.34 4.38
N GLU A 452 -31.32 -2.15 4.12
CA GLU A 452 -30.98 -3.31 4.96
C GLU A 452 -30.48 -2.88 6.34
N SER A 453 -29.64 -1.84 6.39
CA SER A 453 -29.15 -1.27 7.64
C SER A 453 -30.31 -0.73 8.49
N ALA A 454 -31.25 0.00 7.88
CA ALA A 454 -32.45 0.49 8.57
C ALA A 454 -33.35 -0.65 9.09
N LYS A 455 -33.57 -1.70 8.29
CA LYS A 455 -34.30 -2.92 8.72
C LYS A 455 -33.64 -3.62 9.90
N ALA A 456 -32.31 -3.58 9.98
CA ALA A 456 -31.53 -4.13 11.09
C ALA A 456 -31.37 -3.16 12.28
N GLY A 457 -32.09 -2.05 12.31
CA GLY A 457 -31.98 -1.05 13.38
C GLY A 457 -30.62 -0.35 13.43
N CYS A 458 -30.00 -0.16 12.26
CA CYS A 458 -28.65 0.37 12.05
C CYS A 458 -27.53 -0.48 12.67
N ASN A 459 -27.82 -1.75 12.96
CA ASN A 459 -26.86 -2.70 13.50
C ASN A 459 -26.89 -4.02 12.70
N PRO A 460 -26.46 -4.01 11.42
CA PRO A 460 -26.54 -5.19 10.57
C PRO A 460 -25.59 -6.27 11.07
N LEU A 461 -26.11 -7.47 11.34
CA LEU A 461 -25.27 -8.58 11.77
C LEU A 461 -24.53 -9.21 10.57
N PRO A 462 -23.27 -9.65 10.73
CA PRO A 462 -22.61 -10.46 9.71
C PRO A 462 -23.48 -11.68 9.38
N VAL A 463 -23.76 -11.90 8.09
CA VAL A 463 -24.37 -13.15 7.66
C VAL A 463 -23.39 -14.26 8.02
N GLN A 464 -23.80 -15.20 8.88
CA GLN A 464 -22.95 -16.35 9.19
C GLN A 464 -22.59 -17.06 7.87
N ALA A 465 -21.30 -17.15 7.59
CA ALA A 465 -20.82 -17.90 6.43
C ALA A 465 -21.40 -19.32 6.53
N PRO A 466 -21.98 -19.86 5.44
CA PRO A 466 -22.54 -21.20 5.49
C PRO A 466 -21.47 -22.20 5.94
N GLN A 467 -21.81 -23.02 6.94
CA GLN A 467 -20.93 -24.10 7.35
C GLN A 467 -21.07 -25.23 6.33
N TYR A 468 -20.02 -25.47 5.54
CA TYR A 468 -19.96 -26.52 4.53
C TYR A 468 -19.32 -27.80 5.07
N ILE A 469 -18.51 -27.70 6.13
CA ILE A 469 -17.79 -28.80 6.77
C ILE A 469 -18.29 -28.97 8.20
N ALA A 470 -18.82 -30.15 8.52
CA ALA A 470 -19.24 -30.54 9.86
C ALA A 470 -18.04 -30.92 10.73
N SER A 471 -17.11 -31.71 10.19
CA SER A 471 -15.82 -32.00 10.84
C SER A 471 -14.72 -32.27 9.81
N ALA A 472 -13.47 -32.12 10.23
CA ALA A 472 -12.30 -32.52 9.47
C ALA A 472 -11.28 -33.05 10.47
N ASP A 473 -10.87 -34.31 10.33
CA ASP A 473 -10.04 -34.97 11.33
C ASP A 473 -8.89 -35.72 10.64
N TRP A 474 -7.67 -35.54 11.15
CA TRP A 474 -6.53 -36.31 10.68
C TRP A 474 -6.62 -37.72 11.26
N ILE A 475 -6.66 -38.70 10.37
CA ILE A 475 -6.63 -40.11 10.74
C ILE A 475 -5.50 -40.81 10.01
N LYS A 476 -4.89 -41.77 10.70
CA LYS A 476 -3.89 -42.64 10.10
C LYS A 476 -4.59 -43.88 9.57
N ARG A 477 -4.35 -44.22 8.30
CA ARG A 477 -4.98 -45.37 7.66
C ARG A 477 -4.06 -46.02 6.65
N PHE A 478 -4.19 -47.33 6.52
CA PHE A 478 -3.47 -48.10 5.52
C PHE A 478 -3.87 -47.64 4.12
N ASP A 479 -2.89 -47.16 3.34
CA ASP A 479 -3.09 -46.82 1.94
C ASP A 479 -2.63 -47.96 1.04
N PRO A 480 -3.51 -48.58 0.23
CA PRO A 480 -3.11 -49.64 -0.69
C PRO A 480 -2.17 -49.15 -1.81
N GLY A 481 -2.15 -47.83 -2.09
CA GLY A 481 -1.24 -47.25 -3.09
C GLY A 481 0.21 -47.17 -2.62
N THR A 482 0.45 -46.84 -1.35
CA THR A 482 1.80 -46.76 -0.77
C THR A 482 2.22 -48.01 0.02
N GLY A 483 1.28 -48.90 0.34
CA GLY A 483 1.51 -50.13 1.09
C GLY A 483 1.82 -49.92 2.58
N LYS A 484 1.50 -48.75 3.14
CA LYS A 484 1.74 -48.40 4.54
C LYS A 484 0.67 -47.48 5.11
N ASP A 485 0.70 -47.29 6.42
CA ASP A 485 -0.20 -46.36 7.11
C ASP A 485 0.21 -44.90 6.85
N GLU A 486 -0.70 -44.16 6.21
CA GLU A 486 -0.52 -42.75 5.83
C GLU A 486 -1.54 -41.84 6.52
N TRP A 487 -1.20 -40.56 6.62
CA TRP A 487 -2.13 -39.53 7.10
C TRP A 487 -3.15 -39.17 6.03
N SER A 488 -4.44 -39.21 6.40
CA SER A 488 -5.58 -38.86 5.56
C SER A 488 -6.47 -37.88 6.33
N LEU A 489 -6.89 -36.81 5.66
CA LEU A 489 -7.82 -35.84 6.21
C LEU A 489 -9.25 -36.32 5.93
N SER A 490 -9.92 -36.78 6.97
CA SER A 490 -11.30 -37.26 6.94
C SER A 490 -12.27 -36.10 7.12
N VAL A 491 -12.88 -35.65 6.02
CA VAL A 491 -13.79 -34.49 5.96
C VAL A 491 -15.24 -34.96 5.94
N VAL A 492 -16.05 -34.51 6.89
CA VAL A 492 -17.50 -34.73 6.92
C VAL A 492 -18.18 -33.44 6.46
N PRO A 493 -18.77 -33.38 5.26
CA PRO A 493 -19.48 -32.18 4.80
C PRO A 493 -20.89 -32.10 5.38
N THR A 494 -21.39 -30.88 5.57
CA THR A 494 -22.79 -30.61 5.90
C THR A 494 -23.70 -30.81 4.67
N ALA A 495 -25.02 -30.75 4.85
CA ALA A 495 -25.97 -30.77 3.74
C ALA A 495 -25.71 -29.62 2.74
N ALA A 496 -25.39 -28.41 3.24
CA ALA A 496 -25.03 -27.27 2.41
C ALA A 496 -23.73 -27.52 1.64
N GLY A 497 -22.71 -28.10 2.29
CA GLY A 497 -21.44 -28.45 1.63
C GLY A 497 -21.62 -29.48 0.51
N ARG A 498 -22.50 -30.46 0.71
CA ARG A 498 -22.84 -31.45 -0.33
C ARG A 498 -23.62 -30.86 -1.50
N ALA A 499 -24.40 -29.81 -1.26
CA ALA A 499 -25.23 -29.16 -2.27
C ALA A 499 -24.45 -28.17 -3.15
N LEU A 500 -23.20 -27.82 -2.80
CA LEU A 500 -22.42 -26.84 -3.53
C LEU A 500 -22.18 -27.24 -5.00
N PRO A 501 -22.44 -26.36 -5.98
CA PRO A 501 -22.05 -26.61 -7.37
C PRO A 501 -20.51 -26.65 -7.48
N GLY A 502 -19.99 -27.40 -8.46
CA GLY A 502 -18.53 -27.56 -8.64
C GLY A 502 -17.79 -26.23 -8.79
N GLU A 503 -18.41 -25.26 -9.44
CA GLU A 503 -17.88 -23.90 -9.61
C GLU A 503 -17.63 -23.16 -8.27
N GLN A 504 -18.31 -23.59 -7.20
CA GLN A 504 -18.18 -23.01 -5.86
C GLN A 504 -17.35 -23.89 -4.90
N VAL A 505 -16.61 -24.88 -5.42
CA VAL A 505 -15.71 -25.71 -4.61
C VAL A 505 -14.65 -24.88 -3.87
N ALA A 506 -14.28 -23.70 -4.40
CA ALA A 506 -13.35 -22.79 -3.75
C ALA A 506 -13.82 -22.42 -2.33
N ALA A 507 -15.10 -22.13 -2.12
CA ALA A 507 -15.63 -21.75 -0.81
C ALA A 507 -15.55 -22.90 0.22
N LEU A 508 -15.78 -24.15 -0.23
CA LEU A 508 -15.60 -25.35 0.58
C LEU A 508 -14.12 -25.61 0.91
N TYR A 509 -13.23 -25.42 -0.08
CA TYR A 509 -11.80 -25.60 0.09
C TYR A 509 -11.19 -24.54 1.02
N ASP A 510 -11.60 -23.28 0.91
CA ASP A 510 -11.15 -22.19 1.78
C ASP A 510 -11.55 -22.45 3.24
N GLN A 511 -12.76 -22.97 3.48
CA GLN A 511 -13.18 -23.40 4.81
C GLN A 511 -12.34 -24.57 5.34
N LEU A 512 -12.00 -25.55 4.48
CA LEU A 512 -11.12 -26.66 4.86
C LEU A 512 -9.71 -26.17 5.22
N LEU A 513 -9.16 -25.25 4.42
CA LEU A 513 -7.85 -24.66 4.62
C LEU A 513 -7.82 -23.81 5.90
N ALA A 514 -8.88 -23.05 6.20
CA ALA A 514 -9.01 -22.32 7.45
C ALA A 514 -9.04 -23.26 8.67
N LEU A 515 -9.64 -24.44 8.54
CA LEU A 515 -9.72 -25.44 9.61
C LEU A 515 -8.40 -26.19 9.83
N LYS A 516 -7.66 -26.51 8.74
CA LYS A 516 -6.58 -27.52 8.78
C LYS A 516 -5.30 -27.17 8.02
N GLY A 517 -5.27 -26.08 7.26
CA GLY A 517 -4.12 -25.70 6.44
C GLY A 517 -2.85 -25.38 7.22
N ALA A 518 -2.97 -25.06 8.52
CA ALA A 518 -1.83 -24.82 9.40
C ALA A 518 -1.26 -26.11 10.04
N ASP A 519 -1.96 -27.25 9.96
CA ASP A 519 -1.52 -28.50 10.57
C ASP A 519 -0.26 -29.04 9.89
N SER A 520 0.68 -29.56 10.67
CA SER A 520 1.90 -30.21 10.18
C SER A 520 1.59 -31.39 9.25
N ASN A 521 0.53 -32.15 9.55
CA ASN A 521 0.08 -33.24 8.68
C ASN A 521 -0.28 -32.77 7.26
N TRP A 522 -0.77 -31.54 7.10
CA TRP A 522 -0.93 -30.94 5.78
C TRP A 522 0.40 -30.43 5.24
N ARG A 523 1.03 -29.50 5.97
CA ARG A 523 2.18 -28.71 5.51
C ARG A 523 3.40 -29.56 5.17
N ASP A 524 3.64 -30.60 5.94
CA ASP A 524 4.86 -31.41 5.83
C ASP A 524 4.67 -32.60 4.89
N ASN A 525 3.41 -32.98 4.59
CA ASN A 525 3.10 -34.14 3.76
C ASN A 525 2.47 -33.80 2.41
N GLU A 526 2.12 -32.53 2.15
CA GLU A 526 1.65 -32.10 0.82
C GLU A 526 2.79 -32.13 -0.19
N LYS A 527 2.84 -33.19 -1.00
CA LYS A 527 3.91 -33.39 -2.00
C LYS A 527 3.65 -32.65 -3.32
N SER A 528 2.41 -32.20 -3.53
CA SER A 528 2.00 -31.53 -4.75
C SER A 528 0.95 -30.49 -4.42
N ALA A 529 1.36 -29.21 -4.46
CA ALA A 529 0.48 -28.10 -4.11
C ALA A 529 -0.83 -28.15 -4.91
N GLY A 530 -1.96 -28.17 -4.21
CA GLY A 530 -3.29 -28.19 -4.82
C GLY A 530 -3.86 -29.58 -5.09
N SER A 531 -3.12 -30.67 -4.80
CA SER A 531 -3.65 -32.04 -4.94
C SER A 531 -4.85 -32.29 -4.01
N MET A 532 -4.82 -31.73 -2.81
CA MET A 532 -5.94 -31.79 -1.85
C MET A 532 -7.19 -31.09 -2.37
N ARG A 533 -7.02 -29.96 -3.07
CA ARG A 533 -8.12 -29.21 -3.71
C ARG A 533 -8.74 -30.02 -4.85
N GLN A 534 -7.92 -30.66 -5.66
CA GLN A 534 -8.37 -31.50 -6.78
C GLN A 534 -9.12 -32.74 -6.28
N GLN A 535 -8.60 -33.42 -5.27
CA GLN A 535 -9.29 -34.53 -4.61
C GLN A 535 -10.65 -34.08 -4.07
N LEU A 536 -10.69 -32.95 -3.34
CA LEU A 536 -11.92 -32.37 -2.79
C LEU A 536 -12.95 -32.02 -3.88
N ASN A 537 -12.52 -31.41 -4.98
CA ASN A 537 -13.38 -31.13 -6.13
C ASN A 537 -13.93 -32.42 -6.76
N CYS A 538 -13.08 -33.43 -6.93
CA CYS A 538 -13.48 -34.70 -7.52
C CYS A 538 -14.50 -35.43 -6.65
N VAL A 539 -14.29 -35.52 -5.33
CA VAL A 539 -15.25 -36.17 -4.42
C VAL A 539 -16.54 -35.38 -4.28
N LEU A 540 -16.49 -34.04 -4.28
CA LEU A 540 -17.68 -33.18 -4.32
C LEU A 540 -18.48 -33.39 -5.63
N LEU A 541 -17.84 -33.61 -6.77
CA LEU A 541 -18.57 -33.75 -8.04
C LEU A 541 -19.09 -35.17 -8.29
N ASN A 542 -18.37 -36.19 -7.84
CA ASN A 542 -18.64 -37.58 -8.23
C ASN A 542 -19.10 -38.47 -7.06
N TYR A 543 -18.86 -38.06 -5.82
CA TYR A 543 -19.11 -38.87 -4.63
C TYR A 543 -19.77 -38.07 -3.49
N ARG A 544 -20.71 -37.17 -3.83
CA ARG A 544 -21.42 -36.27 -2.89
C ARG A 544 -21.99 -36.96 -1.65
N ASN A 545 -22.44 -38.20 -1.82
CA ASN A 545 -23.11 -38.96 -0.77
C ASN A 545 -22.14 -39.78 0.11
N LYS A 546 -20.85 -39.90 -0.28
CA LYS A 546 -19.85 -40.55 0.57
C LYS A 546 -19.59 -39.70 1.82
N THR A 547 -19.40 -40.37 2.95
CA THR A 547 -19.07 -39.76 4.23
C THR A 547 -18.23 -40.73 5.06
N PRO A 548 -17.03 -40.34 5.52
CA PRO A 548 -16.32 -39.09 5.22
C PRO A 548 -15.74 -39.05 3.79
N TRP A 549 -15.35 -37.86 3.34
CA TRP A 549 -14.45 -37.66 2.21
C TRP A 549 -13.02 -37.68 2.70
N ASN A 550 -12.22 -38.60 2.18
CA ASN A 550 -10.84 -38.80 2.62
C ASN A 550 -9.90 -38.18 1.60
N LEU A 551 -9.04 -37.28 2.06
CA LEU A 551 -8.11 -36.54 1.22
C LEU A 551 -6.70 -36.79 1.72
N GLU A 552 -5.81 -37.20 0.82
CA GLU A 552 -4.44 -37.56 1.17
C GLU A 552 -3.45 -36.51 0.63
N PRO A 553 -2.66 -35.86 1.51
CA PRO A 553 -1.77 -34.75 1.10
C PRO A 553 -0.62 -35.21 0.19
N PHE A 554 -0.23 -36.49 0.27
CA PHE A 554 0.88 -37.04 -0.50
C PHE A 554 0.52 -37.46 -1.93
N ARG A 555 -0.75 -37.32 -2.34
CA ARG A 555 -1.22 -37.67 -3.69
C ARG A 555 -0.67 -36.69 -4.73
N PRO A 556 -0.37 -37.16 -5.96
CA PRO A 556 0.04 -36.28 -7.05
C PRO A 556 -1.09 -35.33 -7.44
N ALA A 557 -0.74 -34.13 -7.89
CA ALA A 557 -1.68 -33.24 -8.57
C ALA A 557 -1.80 -33.69 -10.04
N LEU A 558 -3.02 -34.00 -10.50
CA LEU A 558 -3.31 -34.42 -11.88
C LEU A 558 -4.37 -33.49 -12.49
N SER A 559 -4.67 -33.64 -13.78
CA SER A 559 -5.84 -32.96 -14.35
C SER A 559 -7.14 -33.48 -13.74
N ASP A 560 -8.23 -32.71 -13.82
CA ASP A 560 -9.55 -33.13 -13.32
C ASP A 560 -10.02 -34.45 -13.96
N ASN A 561 -9.70 -34.65 -15.24
CA ASN A 561 -10.05 -35.87 -15.98
C ASN A 561 -9.26 -37.08 -15.46
N GLU A 562 -7.95 -36.94 -15.24
CA GLU A 562 -7.10 -38.01 -14.71
C GLU A 562 -7.46 -38.35 -13.26
N THR A 563 -7.72 -37.33 -12.44
CA THR A 563 -8.14 -37.48 -11.04
C THR A 563 -9.48 -38.24 -10.96
N ARG A 564 -10.42 -37.93 -11.86
CA ARG A 564 -11.70 -38.65 -11.98
C ARG A 564 -11.51 -40.08 -12.47
N ALA A 565 -10.65 -40.30 -13.47
CA ALA A 565 -10.34 -41.64 -13.97
C ALA A 565 -9.72 -42.54 -12.89
N ALA A 566 -8.98 -41.95 -11.95
CA ALA A 566 -8.44 -42.63 -10.77
C ALA A 566 -9.42 -42.75 -9.58
N GLY A 567 -10.72 -42.50 -9.79
CA GLY A 567 -11.73 -42.63 -8.73
C GLY A 567 -11.59 -41.59 -7.61
N CYS A 568 -11.05 -40.42 -7.93
CA CYS A 568 -10.72 -39.34 -6.99
C CYS A 568 -9.63 -39.69 -5.96
N ASN A 569 -8.86 -40.76 -6.18
CA ASN A 569 -7.77 -41.18 -5.31
C ASN A 569 -6.53 -41.60 -6.12
N PRO A 570 -5.81 -40.65 -6.75
CA PRO A 570 -4.72 -40.98 -7.66
C PRO A 570 -3.48 -41.51 -6.94
N VAL A 571 -3.04 -42.72 -7.24
CA VAL A 571 -1.81 -43.27 -6.64
C VAL A 571 -0.55 -42.72 -7.32
N PRO A 572 0.53 -42.43 -6.56
CA PRO A 572 1.83 -42.13 -7.16
C PRO A 572 2.29 -43.30 -8.05
N ARG A 573 2.80 -43.02 -9.24
CA ARG A 573 3.41 -44.03 -10.11
C ARG A 573 4.84 -44.34 -9.69
#